data_AF-A0A1Y2W3N1-F1
#
_entry.id   AF-A0A1Y2W3N1-F1
#
_cell.length_a   1.000
_cell.length_b   1.000
_cell.length_c   1.000
_cell.angle_alpha   90.00
_cell.angle_beta   90.00
_cell.angle_gamma   90.00
#
_symmetry.space_group_name_H-M   'P 1'
#
loop_
_entity.id
_entity.type
_entity.pdbx_description
1 polymer ?
#
loop_
_entity_poly.entity_id
_entity_poly.type
_entity_poly.pdbx_seq_one_letter_code
_entity_poly.pdbx_strand_id
1 'polypeptide(L)'
;MHNPYRDIPDTIRNFFASDVRFRFMKDLPSGASGMLAAFEELDPRTGRVARRFVVKCTRDPSYSFMARACVAMAYQPGHGHPEIVNLHVQASDLSHNDMHGSNWMFGDLNSSNRQHALTPILKLIDFGLATTGNNTSVHMNPPEDVEEYDGELNLASLNRASNVPRNIGINQNILNVAVMMTRAIFKDNTGLFDEEDCRDFMLTPMPLSLDRDLRLLVQRCLAVEPRNRPDLHELLLTTGNAVIQRDATWYARNQPNAANWEHDHVIQNIVQERILDAEGLEDSEPEDEYTESELEGEYNDSTDSDY
;
A
#
# COMPACT_ATOMS: atom_id res chain seq x y z
N MET A 1 -24.86 4.39 31.24
CA MET A 1 -24.89 4.88 29.84
C MET A 1 -24.26 3.80 28.98
N HIS A 2 -25.05 3.15 28.12
CA HIS A 2 -24.57 2.11 27.22
C HIS A 2 -23.74 2.79 26.13
N ASN A 3 -22.50 2.37 25.91
CA ASN A 3 -21.68 2.91 24.84
C ASN A 3 -22.11 2.22 23.53
N PRO A 4 -22.86 2.90 22.63
CA PRO A 4 -23.40 2.27 21.42
C PRO A 4 -22.31 1.84 20.43
N TYR A 5 -21.06 2.23 20.67
CA TYR A 5 -19.91 1.88 19.85
C TYR A 5 -19.28 0.53 20.21
N ARG A 6 -19.69 -0.13 21.32
CA ARG A 6 -19.21 -1.48 21.67
C ARG A 6 -19.78 -2.59 20.77
N ASP A 7 -20.94 -2.37 20.14
CA ASP A 7 -21.71 -3.43 19.46
C ASP A 7 -21.60 -3.38 17.91
N ILE A 8 -20.85 -2.41 17.37
CA ILE A 8 -20.63 -2.29 15.92
C ILE A 8 -19.91 -3.52 15.33
N PRO A 9 -18.90 -4.11 15.99
CA PRO A 9 -18.27 -5.35 15.52
C PRO A 9 -19.26 -6.50 15.34
N ASP A 10 -20.11 -6.70 16.34
CA ASP A 10 -21.11 -7.75 16.31
C ASP A 10 -22.18 -7.47 15.25
N THR A 11 -22.54 -6.20 15.02
CA THR A 11 -23.56 -5.83 14.03
C THR A 11 -23.18 -6.25 12.61
N ILE A 12 -21.93 -6.05 12.19
CA ILE A 12 -21.48 -6.42 10.84
C ILE A 12 -21.25 -7.91 10.71
N ARG A 13 -20.63 -8.53 11.73
CA ARG A 13 -20.47 -9.98 11.76
C ARG A 13 -21.83 -10.66 11.68
N ASN A 14 -22.81 -10.21 12.47
CA ASN A 14 -24.17 -10.73 12.45
C ASN A 14 -24.89 -10.45 11.13
N PHE A 15 -24.69 -9.28 10.53
CA PHE A 15 -25.28 -8.94 9.23
C PHE A 15 -24.81 -9.92 8.15
N PHE A 16 -23.50 -10.13 8.00
CA PHE A 16 -22.97 -11.06 7.00
C PHE A 16 -23.19 -12.53 7.37
N ALA A 17 -23.08 -12.90 8.65
CA ALA A 17 -23.34 -14.26 9.12
C ALA A 17 -24.80 -14.69 8.97
N SER A 18 -25.73 -13.74 8.79
CA SER A 18 -27.14 -14.05 8.52
C SER A 18 -27.38 -14.66 7.13
N ASP A 19 -26.42 -14.52 6.20
CA ASP A 19 -26.48 -15.08 4.86
C ASP A 19 -25.40 -16.16 4.71
N VAL A 20 -25.83 -17.39 4.42
CA VAL A 20 -24.98 -18.58 4.31
C VAL A 20 -23.89 -18.47 3.25
N ARG A 21 -23.99 -17.48 2.35
CA ARG A 21 -22.97 -17.19 1.35
C ARG A 21 -21.75 -16.55 1.96
N PHE A 22 -21.83 -15.90 3.12
CA PHE A 22 -20.69 -15.18 3.67
C PHE A 22 -20.10 -15.89 4.88
N ARG A 23 -18.78 -16.03 4.87
CA ARG A 23 -18.00 -16.57 5.99
C ARG A 23 -17.07 -15.49 6.50
N PHE A 24 -17.20 -15.13 7.77
CA PHE A 24 -16.25 -14.26 8.43
C PHE A 24 -14.89 -14.94 8.50
N MET A 25 -13.83 -14.20 8.17
CA MET A 25 -12.45 -14.69 8.28
C MET A 25 -11.82 -14.17 9.57
N LYS A 26 -11.68 -12.85 9.68
CA LYS A 26 -11.07 -12.18 10.83
C LYS A 26 -11.30 -10.68 10.82
N ASP A 27 -11.04 -10.04 11.96
CA ASP A 27 -10.89 -8.59 12.00
C ASP A 27 -9.53 -8.19 11.45
N LEU A 28 -9.47 -7.00 10.84
CA LEU A 28 -8.24 -6.38 10.40
C LEU A 28 -7.94 -5.16 11.26
N PRO A 29 -6.67 -4.75 11.41
CA PRO A 29 -6.31 -3.55 12.16
C PRO A 29 -7.13 -2.33 11.70
N SER A 30 -7.89 -1.74 12.63
CA SER A 30 -8.78 -0.61 12.33
C SER A 30 -7.99 0.70 12.23
N GLY A 31 -8.23 1.47 11.17
CA GLY A 31 -7.73 2.84 11.04
C GLY A 31 -8.61 3.87 11.76
N ALA A 32 -8.25 5.16 11.66
CA ALA A 32 -8.95 6.28 12.31
C ALA A 32 -10.46 6.35 11.99
N SER A 33 -10.88 5.84 10.84
CA SER A 33 -12.26 5.93 10.33
C SER A 33 -13.18 4.80 10.79
N GLY A 34 -12.67 3.71 11.37
CA GLY A 34 -13.49 2.65 11.96
C GLY A 34 -12.98 1.23 11.70
N MET A 35 -13.87 0.25 11.88
CA MET A 35 -13.52 -1.18 11.88
C MET A 35 -13.30 -1.72 10.46
N LEU A 36 -12.35 -2.63 10.32
CA LEU A 36 -12.12 -3.41 9.11
C LEU A 36 -12.28 -4.90 9.42
N ALA A 37 -12.98 -5.64 8.57
CA ALA A 37 -13.16 -7.09 8.73
C ALA A 37 -13.11 -7.80 7.38
N ALA A 38 -12.45 -8.96 7.33
CA ALA A 38 -12.32 -9.78 6.14
C ALA A 38 -13.40 -10.89 6.09
N PHE A 39 -13.94 -11.12 4.91
CA PHE A 39 -14.97 -12.12 4.64
C PHE A 39 -14.65 -12.90 3.36
N GLU A 40 -15.16 -14.13 3.31
CA GLU A 40 -15.28 -14.93 2.10
C GLU A 40 -16.74 -14.95 1.64
N GLU A 41 -16.97 -14.79 0.33
CA GLU A 41 -18.21 -15.21 -0.30
C GLU A 41 -18.03 -16.60 -0.89
N LEU A 42 -18.95 -17.50 -0.55
CA LEU A 42 -19.03 -18.87 -1.03
C LEU A 42 -19.98 -18.91 -2.23
N ASP A 43 -19.58 -19.63 -3.27
CA ASP A 43 -20.46 -19.98 -4.39
C ASP A 43 -21.60 -20.85 -3.84
N PRO A 44 -22.88 -20.41 -3.94
CA PRO A 44 -24.02 -21.14 -3.40
C PRO A 44 -24.18 -22.56 -3.97
N ARG A 45 -23.63 -22.82 -5.16
CA ARG A 45 -23.75 -24.11 -5.87
C ARG A 45 -22.66 -25.08 -5.47
N THR A 46 -21.44 -24.59 -5.26
CA THR A 46 -20.27 -25.44 -5.05
C THR A 46 -19.77 -25.42 -3.60
N GLY A 47 -20.19 -24.45 -2.80
CA GLY A 47 -19.69 -24.22 -1.44
C GLY A 47 -18.23 -23.77 -1.37
N ARG A 48 -17.58 -23.57 -2.53
CA ARG A 48 -16.20 -23.10 -2.61
C ARG A 48 -16.13 -21.59 -2.47
N VAL A 49 -15.00 -21.08 -2.02
CA VAL A 49 -14.74 -19.64 -1.95
C VAL A 49 -14.78 -19.07 -3.37
N ALA A 50 -15.78 -18.22 -3.62
CA ALA A 50 -15.93 -17.48 -4.86
C ALA A 50 -15.07 -16.21 -4.85
N ARG A 51 -15.00 -15.51 -3.71
CA ARG A 51 -14.14 -14.35 -3.51
C ARG A 51 -13.87 -14.04 -2.05
N ARG A 52 -12.79 -13.29 -1.81
CA ARG A 52 -12.47 -12.66 -0.52
C ARG A 52 -12.68 -11.16 -0.62
N PHE A 53 -13.13 -10.53 0.45
CA PHE A 53 -13.36 -9.09 0.48
C PHE A 53 -13.23 -8.51 1.89
N VAL A 54 -12.92 -7.21 1.95
CA VAL A 54 -12.82 -6.45 3.19
C VAL A 54 -14.00 -5.50 3.31
N VAL A 55 -14.60 -5.48 4.50
CA VAL A 55 -15.66 -4.55 4.88
C VAL A 55 -15.07 -3.51 5.83
N LYS A 56 -15.08 -2.26 5.40
CA LYS A 56 -14.80 -1.09 6.25
C LYS A 56 -16.11 -0.55 6.79
N CYS A 57 -16.17 -0.34 8.08
CA CYS A 57 -17.31 0.26 8.75
C CYS A 57 -16.89 1.47 9.53
N THR A 58 -17.58 2.57 9.30
CA THR A 58 -17.33 3.81 10.03
C THR A 58 -17.86 3.72 11.44
N ARG A 59 -17.14 4.30 12.40
CA ARG A 59 -17.69 4.55 13.74
C ARG A 59 -18.78 5.63 13.73
N ASP A 60 -18.83 6.42 12.66
CA ASP A 60 -19.84 7.45 12.47
C ASP A 60 -21.15 6.82 11.93
N PRO A 61 -22.26 6.87 12.71
CA PRO A 61 -23.55 6.32 12.31
C PRO A 61 -24.19 7.06 11.12
N SER A 62 -23.68 8.22 10.71
CA SER A 62 -24.17 8.96 9.54
C SER A 62 -23.69 8.38 8.19
N TYR A 63 -22.71 7.46 8.20
CA TYR A 63 -22.13 6.83 7.01
C TYR A 63 -22.69 5.41 6.73
N SER A 64 -23.99 5.20 6.93
CA SER A 64 -24.65 3.88 6.80
C SER A 64 -24.66 3.28 5.38
N PHE A 65 -24.00 3.89 4.39
CA PHE A 65 -23.96 3.44 2.99
C PHE A 65 -22.69 2.65 2.61
N MET A 66 -21.68 2.58 3.49
CA MET A 66 -20.39 1.95 3.13
C MET A 66 -20.44 0.44 2.90
N ALA A 67 -21.45 -0.28 3.39
CA ALA A 67 -21.63 -1.70 3.06
C ALA A 67 -21.78 -1.92 1.54
N ARG A 68 -22.38 -0.97 0.79
CA ARG A 68 -22.45 -1.02 -0.68
C ARG A 68 -21.11 -0.71 -1.35
N ALA A 69 -20.29 0.16 -0.75
CA ALA A 69 -18.94 0.43 -1.23
C ALA A 69 -17.98 -0.75 -1.01
N CYS A 70 -18.16 -1.50 0.09
CA CYS A 70 -17.39 -2.72 0.37
C CYS A 70 -17.68 -3.87 -0.61
N VAL A 71 -18.94 -3.99 -1.07
CA VAL A 71 -19.33 -4.95 -2.13
C VAL A 71 -18.75 -4.55 -3.50
N ALA A 72 -18.42 -3.27 -3.72
CA ALA A 72 -17.78 -2.81 -4.96
C ALA A 72 -16.27 -3.10 -5.00
N MET A 73 -15.58 -3.07 -3.85
CA MET A 73 -14.15 -3.46 -3.76
C MET A 73 -13.95 -4.98 -3.89
N ALA A 74 -14.99 -5.75 -3.57
CA ALA A 74 -15.06 -7.19 -3.76
C ALA A 74 -15.30 -7.62 -5.23
N TYR A 75 -15.06 -6.77 -6.24
CA TYR A 75 -15.38 -7.12 -7.63
C TYR A 75 -14.73 -8.46 -8.05
N GLN A 76 -15.52 -9.36 -8.65
CA GLN A 76 -15.26 -10.80 -8.72
C GLN A 76 -13.88 -11.17 -9.31
N PRO A 77 -13.11 -12.10 -8.68
CA PRO A 77 -11.99 -12.76 -9.32
C PRO A 77 -12.50 -13.45 -10.61
N GLY A 78 -11.96 -13.06 -11.76
CA GLY A 78 -12.27 -13.65 -13.06
C GLY A 78 -13.29 -12.91 -13.94
N HIS A 79 -13.97 -11.87 -13.44
CA HIS A 79 -14.93 -11.08 -14.25
C HIS A 79 -14.57 -9.59 -14.38
N GLY A 80 -13.46 -9.15 -13.78
CA GLY A 80 -12.82 -7.88 -14.14
C GLY A 80 -12.18 -7.99 -15.51
N HIS A 81 -12.59 -7.12 -16.44
CA HIS A 81 -11.69 -6.82 -17.54
C HIS A 81 -10.40 -6.26 -16.93
N PRO A 82 -9.21 -6.65 -17.43
CA PRO A 82 -7.98 -5.96 -17.09
C PRO A 82 -8.23 -4.46 -17.24
N GLU A 83 -7.82 -3.67 -16.24
CA GLU A 83 -7.91 -2.22 -16.37
C GLU A 83 -6.92 -1.81 -17.46
N ILE A 84 -7.45 -1.54 -18.67
CA ILE A 84 -6.65 -1.10 -19.79
C ILE A 84 -6.48 0.40 -19.63
N VAL A 85 -5.27 0.83 -19.25
CA VAL A 85 -4.93 2.25 -19.20
C VAL A 85 -5.10 2.84 -20.59
N ASN A 86 -6.08 3.72 -20.76
CA ASN A 86 -6.29 4.42 -22.02
C ASN A 86 -5.45 5.70 -22.06
N LEU A 87 -4.28 5.61 -22.68
CA LEU A 87 -3.34 6.72 -22.85
C LEU A 87 -3.90 7.92 -23.64
N HIS A 88 -5.03 7.75 -24.33
CA HIS A 88 -5.68 8.82 -25.09
C HIS A 88 -6.72 9.60 -24.28
N VAL A 89 -7.00 9.17 -23.04
CA VAL A 89 -7.89 9.89 -22.13
C VAL A 89 -7.05 10.81 -21.26
N GLN A 90 -7.42 12.09 -21.24
CA GLN A 90 -6.78 13.04 -20.34
C GLN A 90 -7.07 12.62 -18.89
N ALA A 91 -6.00 12.46 -18.11
CA ALA A 91 -6.11 12.15 -16.70
C ALA A 91 -6.91 13.26 -15.97
N SER A 92 -7.73 12.85 -15.00
CA SER A 92 -8.46 13.80 -14.16
C SER A 92 -7.51 14.64 -13.31
N ASP A 93 -8.04 15.72 -12.75
CA ASP A 93 -7.38 16.56 -11.76
C ASP A 93 -7.52 16.05 -10.33
N LEU A 94 -7.87 14.77 -10.18
CA LEU A 94 -8.05 14.13 -8.89
C LEU A 94 -6.70 13.94 -8.20
N SER A 95 -6.50 14.63 -7.08
CA SER A 95 -5.46 14.34 -6.11
C SER A 95 -5.98 13.34 -5.10
N HIS A 96 -5.19 12.32 -4.75
CA HIS A 96 -5.57 11.38 -3.68
C HIS A 96 -5.54 12.03 -2.29
N ASN A 97 -4.60 12.96 -2.08
CA ASN A 97 -4.30 13.66 -0.81
C ASN A 97 -3.94 12.80 0.40
N ASP A 98 -3.97 11.47 0.27
CA ASP A 98 -3.72 10.53 1.36
C ASP A 98 -3.04 9.25 0.85
N MET A 99 -2.07 9.41 -0.06
CA MET A 99 -1.40 8.26 -0.66
C MET A 99 -0.25 7.81 0.25
N HIS A 100 -0.48 6.73 1.00
CA HIS A 100 0.51 6.08 1.85
C HIS A 100 0.39 4.55 1.79
N GLY A 101 1.33 3.82 2.40
CA GLY A 101 1.44 2.35 2.27
C GLY A 101 0.19 1.57 2.72
N SER A 102 -0.54 2.06 3.72
CA SER A 102 -1.80 1.42 4.16
C SER A 102 -2.99 1.65 3.22
N ASN A 103 -2.89 2.58 2.26
CA ASN A 103 -3.91 2.82 1.24
C ASN A 103 -3.57 2.10 -0.08
N TRP A 104 -2.66 1.14 -0.03
CA TRP A 104 -2.28 0.27 -1.14
C TRP A 104 -2.69 -1.17 -0.80
N MET A 105 -3.39 -1.82 -1.73
CA MET A 105 -3.76 -3.23 -1.63
C MET A 105 -3.04 -4.04 -2.70
N PHE A 106 -2.52 -5.20 -2.32
CA PHE A 106 -1.91 -6.15 -3.24
C PHE A 106 -2.90 -7.31 -3.48
N GLY A 107 -3.18 -7.61 -4.74
CA GLY A 107 -3.96 -8.76 -5.17
C GLY A 107 -3.08 -9.95 -5.54
N ASP A 108 -3.67 -10.95 -6.20
CA ASP A 108 -2.96 -12.15 -6.58
C ASP A 108 -1.88 -11.90 -7.65
N LEU A 109 -0.89 -12.80 -7.70
CA LEU A 109 -0.02 -12.95 -8.85
C LEU A 109 -0.82 -13.42 -10.06
N ASN A 110 -0.42 -12.96 -11.25
CA ASN A 110 -1.02 -13.37 -12.52
C ASN A 110 0.06 -13.91 -13.45
N SER A 111 0.21 -15.23 -13.47
CA SER A 111 1.18 -15.93 -14.33
C SER A 111 0.97 -15.74 -15.82
N SER A 112 -0.22 -15.30 -16.24
CA SER A 112 -0.53 -15.00 -17.65
C SER A 112 -0.02 -13.63 -18.10
N ASN A 113 0.37 -12.76 -17.17
CA ASN A 113 0.95 -11.45 -17.44
C ASN A 113 2.39 -11.40 -16.92
N ARG A 114 3.38 -11.19 -17.80
CA ARG A 114 4.81 -11.18 -17.41
C ARG A 114 5.14 -10.16 -16.32
N GLN A 115 4.46 -9.01 -16.29
CA GLN A 115 4.64 -8.00 -15.23
C GLN A 115 4.15 -8.52 -13.88
N HIS A 116 3.02 -9.22 -13.87
CA HIS A 116 2.37 -9.69 -12.64
C HIS A 116 2.67 -11.14 -12.26
N ALA A 117 3.56 -11.81 -13.02
CA ALA A 117 4.00 -13.16 -12.71
C ALA A 117 4.90 -13.20 -11.46
N LEU A 118 5.64 -12.12 -11.21
CA LEU A 118 6.56 -11.98 -10.07
C LEU A 118 6.15 -10.89 -9.07
N THR A 119 5.29 -9.95 -9.48
CA THR A 119 4.81 -8.86 -8.62
C THR A 119 3.28 -8.86 -8.56
N PRO A 120 2.66 -8.82 -7.37
CA PRO A 120 1.21 -8.83 -7.26
C PRO A 120 0.58 -7.58 -7.86
N ILE A 121 -0.70 -7.67 -8.23
CA ILE A 121 -1.45 -6.52 -8.75
C ILE A 121 -1.63 -5.50 -7.63
N LEU A 122 -1.05 -4.31 -7.78
CA LEU A 122 -1.21 -3.20 -6.84
C LEU A 122 -2.49 -2.40 -7.15
N LYS A 123 -3.27 -2.08 -6.12
CA LYS A 123 -4.48 -1.28 -6.19
C LYS A 123 -4.41 -0.14 -5.17
N LEU A 124 -4.62 1.09 -5.64
CA LEU A 124 -4.79 2.26 -4.80
C LEU A 124 -6.22 2.33 -4.28
N ILE A 125 -6.40 2.55 -2.98
CA ILE A 125 -7.70 2.55 -2.29
C ILE A 125 -7.85 3.78 -1.40
N ASP A 126 -9.05 3.95 -0.84
CA ASP A 126 -9.35 5.01 0.14
C ASP A 126 -9.28 6.44 -0.41
N PHE A 127 -10.09 6.71 -1.44
CA PHE A 127 -10.27 8.05 -2.02
C PHE A 127 -11.13 8.98 -1.15
N GLY A 128 -11.29 8.71 0.15
CA GLY A 128 -12.14 9.50 1.04
C GLY A 128 -11.68 10.97 1.22
N LEU A 129 -10.38 11.22 1.05
CA LEU A 129 -9.77 12.55 1.07
C LEU A 129 -9.45 13.08 -0.34
N ALA A 130 -9.82 12.34 -1.38
CA ALA A 130 -9.51 12.74 -2.73
C ALA A 130 -10.31 13.97 -3.15
N THR A 131 -9.62 14.93 -3.78
CA THR A 131 -10.24 16.17 -4.26
C THR A 131 -9.82 16.44 -5.69
N THR A 132 -10.73 17.03 -6.46
CA THR A 132 -10.38 17.64 -7.74
C THR A 132 -9.88 19.06 -7.46
N GLY A 133 -8.79 19.46 -8.12
CA GLY A 133 -8.24 20.79 -7.93
C GLY A 133 -9.14 21.86 -8.53
N ASN A 134 -9.66 22.79 -7.72
CA ASN A 134 -9.99 24.12 -8.27
C ASN A 134 -8.68 24.75 -8.73
N ASN A 135 -8.56 25.07 -10.02
CA ASN A 135 -7.39 25.72 -10.65
C ASN A 135 -7.04 27.09 -10.04
N THR A 136 -6.59 27.14 -8.79
CA THR A 136 -5.85 28.28 -8.27
C THR A 136 -4.39 27.89 -8.34
N SER A 137 -3.76 28.25 -9.45
CA SER A 137 -2.32 28.29 -9.59
C SER A 137 -1.75 29.17 -8.49
N VAL A 138 -1.39 28.57 -7.35
CA VAL A 138 -0.58 29.28 -6.37
C VAL A 138 0.81 29.28 -6.95
N HIS A 139 1.16 30.39 -7.59
CA HIS A 139 2.53 30.72 -7.92
C HIS A 139 3.23 31.01 -6.59
N MET A 140 3.57 29.96 -5.83
CA MET A 140 4.53 30.10 -4.76
C MET A 140 5.86 30.38 -5.44
N ASN A 141 6.59 31.40 -4.97
CA ASN A 141 8.01 31.47 -5.28
C ASN A 141 8.62 30.13 -4.83
N PRO A 142 9.48 29.51 -5.65
CA PRO A 142 10.18 28.33 -5.20
C PRO A 142 10.86 28.65 -3.85
N PRO A 143 10.63 27.86 -2.77
CA PRO A 143 11.47 27.95 -1.58
C PRO A 143 12.95 27.82 -1.98
N GLU A 144 13.87 28.36 -1.18
CA GLU A 144 15.33 28.28 -1.46
C GLU A 144 15.77 26.82 -1.72
N ASP A 145 15.10 25.85 -1.09
CA ASP A 145 15.27 24.40 -1.25
C ASP A 145 15.05 23.88 -2.69
N VAL A 146 14.36 24.63 -3.56
CA VAL A 146 14.17 24.27 -4.98
C VAL A 146 15.47 24.38 -5.76
N GLU A 147 16.35 25.32 -5.41
CA GLU A 147 17.60 25.53 -6.14
C GLU A 147 18.64 24.44 -5.83
N GLU A 148 18.60 23.84 -4.64
CA GLU A 148 19.58 22.82 -4.23
C GLU A 148 19.27 21.47 -4.90
N TYR A 149 18.10 20.86 -4.64
CA TYR A 149 17.83 19.50 -5.12
C TYR A 149 17.74 19.37 -6.65
N ASP A 150 16.87 20.18 -7.28
CA ASP A 150 16.65 20.13 -8.73
C ASP A 150 17.90 20.59 -9.50
N GLY A 151 18.65 21.53 -8.92
CA GLY A 151 19.91 22.06 -9.44
C GLY A 151 21.05 21.05 -9.39
N GLU A 152 21.25 20.39 -8.26
CA GLU A 152 22.28 19.35 -8.07
C GLU A 152 22.15 18.20 -9.08
N LEU A 153 20.91 17.80 -9.36
CA LEU A 153 20.59 16.75 -10.31
C LEU A 153 20.41 17.25 -11.75
N ASN A 154 20.45 18.58 -11.96
CA ASN A 154 20.22 19.24 -13.24
C ASN A 154 18.91 18.76 -13.92
N LEU A 155 17.82 18.65 -13.15
CA LEU A 155 16.57 18.03 -13.60
C LEU A 155 15.89 18.81 -14.73
N ALA A 156 16.08 20.14 -14.76
CA ALA A 156 15.56 20.99 -15.82
C ALA A 156 16.08 20.57 -17.22
N SER A 157 17.31 20.05 -17.31
CA SER A 157 17.88 19.57 -18.58
C SER A 157 17.29 18.24 -19.06
N LEU A 158 16.71 17.47 -18.14
CA LEU A 158 16.11 16.16 -18.41
C LEU A 158 14.63 16.28 -18.78
N ASN A 159 14.06 17.47 -18.64
CA ASN A 159 12.66 17.72 -18.90
C ASN A 159 12.40 17.63 -20.41
N ARG A 160 11.66 16.60 -20.82
CA ARG A 160 11.16 16.49 -22.18
C ARG A 160 9.93 17.37 -22.27
N ALA A 161 9.97 18.38 -23.13
CA ALA A 161 8.83 19.24 -23.38
C ALA A 161 7.58 18.39 -23.70
N SER A 162 6.70 18.27 -22.71
CA SER A 162 5.44 17.57 -22.83
C SER A 162 4.34 18.60 -23.02
N ASN A 163 3.62 18.50 -24.14
CA ASN A 163 2.45 19.34 -24.42
C ASN A 163 1.21 18.87 -23.62
N VAL A 164 1.36 17.89 -22.73
CA VAL A 164 0.26 17.36 -21.93
C VAL A 164 -0.04 18.33 -20.77
N PRO A 165 -1.28 18.83 -20.65
CA PRO A 165 -1.66 19.69 -19.53
C PRO A 165 -1.41 18.98 -18.20
N ARG A 166 -0.55 19.57 -17.38
CA ARG A 166 -0.30 19.10 -16.02
C ARG A 166 -1.24 19.81 -15.06
N ASN A 167 -1.86 19.05 -14.18
CA ASN A 167 -2.67 19.60 -13.10
C ASN A 167 -2.01 19.33 -11.74
N ILE A 168 -2.41 20.12 -10.74
CA ILE A 168 -1.81 20.08 -9.40
C ILE A 168 -1.99 18.70 -8.77
N GLY A 169 -3.16 18.07 -8.94
CA GLY A 169 -3.44 16.74 -8.39
C GLY A 169 -2.53 15.64 -8.94
N ILE A 170 -2.28 15.63 -10.25
CA ILE A 170 -1.35 14.69 -10.88
C ILE A 170 0.07 14.90 -10.32
N ASN A 171 0.54 16.14 -10.23
CA ASN A 171 1.87 16.43 -9.70
C ASN A 171 2.01 15.97 -8.24
N GLN A 172 0.97 16.16 -7.42
CA GLN A 172 0.94 15.68 -6.04
C GLN A 172 0.95 14.16 -5.98
N ASN A 173 0.14 13.48 -6.81
CA ASN A 173 0.13 12.03 -6.86
C ASN A 173 1.49 11.46 -7.27
N ILE A 174 2.16 12.06 -8.25
CA ILE A 174 3.50 11.65 -8.70
C ILE A 174 4.53 11.78 -7.58
N LEU A 175 4.47 12.88 -6.83
CA LEU A 175 5.34 13.10 -5.66
C LEU A 175 5.08 12.06 -4.57
N ASN A 176 3.82 11.78 -4.26
CA ASN A 176 3.46 10.79 -3.24
C ASN A 176 3.93 9.38 -3.65
N VAL A 177 3.83 9.00 -4.93
CA VAL A 177 4.41 7.75 -5.44
C VAL A 177 5.91 7.72 -5.21
N ALA A 178 6.62 8.82 -5.46
CA ALA A 178 8.06 8.92 -5.25
C ALA A 178 8.45 8.73 -3.79
N VAL A 179 7.76 9.40 -2.86
CA VAL A 179 7.94 9.24 -1.41
C VAL A 179 7.77 7.78 -1.01
N MET A 180 6.71 7.12 -1.52
CA MET A 180 6.48 5.71 -1.26
C MET A 180 7.58 4.80 -1.82
N MET A 181 8.07 5.08 -3.03
CA MET A 181 9.18 4.33 -3.62
C MET A 181 10.47 4.53 -2.83
N THR A 182 10.78 5.75 -2.38
CA THR A 182 11.95 6.03 -1.54
C THR A 182 11.87 5.26 -0.23
N ARG A 183 10.73 5.31 0.48
CA ARG A 183 10.51 4.53 1.70
C ARG A 183 10.71 3.03 1.47
N ALA A 184 10.20 2.50 0.35
CA ALA A 184 10.41 1.09 -0.01
C ALA A 184 11.88 0.75 -0.26
N ILE A 185 12.61 1.61 -0.97
CA ILE A 185 14.04 1.46 -1.28
C ILE A 185 14.89 1.48 0.00
N PHE A 186 14.62 2.43 0.90
CA PHE A 186 15.36 2.62 2.14
C PHE A 186 14.83 1.81 3.32
N LYS A 187 13.78 1.00 3.10
CA LYS A 187 13.16 0.16 4.12
C LYS A 187 12.64 0.96 5.32
N ASP A 188 12.16 2.19 5.07
CA ASP A 188 11.51 2.99 6.12
C ASP A 188 10.11 2.44 6.38
N ASN A 189 10.00 1.67 7.47
CA ASN A 189 8.74 1.15 7.98
C ASN A 189 8.10 2.08 9.03
N THR A 190 8.77 3.17 9.41
CA THR A 190 8.28 4.10 10.44
C THR A 190 7.30 5.13 9.89
N GLY A 191 7.37 5.38 8.58
CA GLY A 191 6.55 6.39 7.91
C GLY A 191 6.94 7.82 8.28
N LEU A 192 8.10 7.99 8.92
CA LEU A 192 8.61 9.28 9.39
C LEU A 192 9.28 10.08 8.29
N PHE A 193 9.73 9.43 7.20
CA PHE A 193 10.40 10.14 6.11
C PHE A 193 9.44 11.09 5.43
N ASP A 194 9.62 12.39 5.62
CA ASP A 194 8.89 13.38 4.85
C ASP A 194 9.49 13.57 3.46
N GLU A 195 9.03 14.58 2.72
CA GLU A 195 9.52 14.83 1.36
C GLU A 195 10.98 15.30 1.33
N GLU A 196 11.42 16.06 2.34
CA GLU A 196 12.78 16.58 2.44
C GLU A 196 13.75 15.44 2.76
N ASP A 197 13.41 14.60 3.75
CA ASP A 197 14.13 13.38 4.06
C ASP A 197 14.30 12.52 2.79
N CYS A 198 13.21 12.31 2.04
CA CYS A 198 13.25 11.51 0.82
C CYS A 198 14.21 12.07 -0.24
N ARG A 199 14.30 13.39 -0.36
CA ARG A 199 15.22 14.06 -1.29
C ARG A 199 16.66 13.83 -0.84
N ASP A 200 16.96 14.10 0.42
CA ASP A 200 18.29 13.91 1.00
C ASP A 200 18.78 12.47 0.85
N PHE A 201 17.95 11.50 1.23
CA PHE A 201 18.27 10.09 1.08
C PHE A 201 18.58 9.74 -0.38
N MET A 202 17.79 10.24 -1.33
CA MET A 202 18.02 9.96 -2.75
C MET A 202 19.25 10.67 -3.34
N LEU A 203 19.84 11.66 -2.65
CA LEU A 203 21.15 12.25 -3.00
C LEU A 203 22.33 11.44 -2.45
N THR A 204 22.15 10.71 -1.35
CA THR A 204 23.23 9.90 -0.75
C THR A 204 23.76 8.80 -1.70
N PRO A 205 24.98 8.27 -1.45
CA PRO A 205 25.49 7.11 -2.16
C PRO A 205 24.57 5.89 -1.98
N MET A 206 23.93 5.45 -3.07
CA MET A 206 22.95 4.37 -3.04
C MET A 206 23.57 2.97 -2.94
N PRO A 207 22.82 1.98 -2.44
CA PRO A 207 23.18 0.58 -2.57
C PRO A 207 23.51 0.22 -4.01
N LEU A 208 24.56 -0.58 -4.22
CA LEU A 208 24.98 -1.04 -5.54
C LEU A 208 23.91 -1.88 -6.27
N SER A 209 22.85 -2.29 -5.55
CA SER A 209 21.73 -3.08 -6.04
C SER A 209 20.60 -2.26 -6.67
N LEU A 210 20.55 -0.94 -6.50
CA LEU A 210 19.48 -0.13 -7.09
C LEU A 210 19.80 0.23 -8.55
N ASP A 211 18.87 -0.07 -9.46
CA ASP A 211 18.96 0.33 -10.86
C ASP A 211 19.11 1.86 -11.00
N ARG A 212 20.09 2.29 -11.79
CA ARG A 212 20.41 3.72 -11.96
C ARG A 212 19.28 4.52 -12.59
N ASP A 213 18.57 3.94 -13.55
CA ASP A 213 17.46 4.61 -14.23
C ASP A 213 16.24 4.69 -13.32
N LEU A 214 15.98 3.65 -12.52
CA LEU A 214 14.96 3.67 -11.48
C LEU A 214 15.26 4.76 -10.44
N ARG A 215 16.51 4.87 -9.98
CA ARG A 215 16.94 5.94 -9.08
C ARG A 215 16.63 7.31 -9.68
N LEU A 216 17.06 7.55 -10.92
CA LEU A 216 16.85 8.83 -11.59
C LEU A 216 15.35 9.12 -11.79
N LEU A 217 14.55 8.10 -12.08
CA LEU A 217 13.10 8.25 -12.24
C LEU A 217 12.45 8.67 -10.91
N VAL A 218 12.81 8.02 -9.80
CA VAL A 218 12.32 8.40 -8.46
C VAL A 218 12.75 9.81 -8.09
N GLN A 219 14.03 10.16 -8.33
CA GLN A 219 14.55 11.51 -8.10
C GLN A 219 13.78 12.57 -8.89
N ARG A 220 13.47 12.30 -10.17
CA ARG A 220 12.65 13.20 -10.97
C ARG A 220 11.23 13.34 -10.43
N CYS A 221 10.62 12.28 -9.90
CA CYS A 221 9.30 12.38 -9.28
C CYS A 221 9.31 13.19 -7.97
N LEU A 222 10.43 13.20 -7.24
CA LEU A 222 10.65 14.00 -6.02
C LEU A 222 10.96 15.48 -6.29
N ALA A 223 11.16 15.86 -7.57
CA ALA A 223 11.55 17.21 -7.97
C ALA A 223 10.69 18.27 -7.29
N VAL A 224 11.34 19.32 -6.80
CA VAL A 224 10.65 20.39 -6.08
C VAL A 224 9.84 21.22 -7.07
N GLU A 225 10.39 21.52 -8.24
CA GLU A 225 9.65 22.14 -9.34
C GLU A 225 8.75 21.08 -10.01
N PRO A 226 7.40 21.21 -9.93
CA PRO A 226 6.49 20.22 -10.50
C PRO A 226 6.65 20.00 -12.00
N ARG A 227 7.19 20.99 -12.74
CA ARG A 227 7.49 20.84 -14.17
C ARG A 227 8.62 19.84 -14.42
N ASN A 228 9.56 19.66 -13.50
CA ASN A 228 10.69 18.74 -13.65
C ASN A 228 10.31 17.27 -13.41
N ARG A 229 9.14 17.03 -12.80
CA ARG A 229 8.57 15.68 -12.65
C ARG A 229 8.30 15.06 -14.03
N PRO A 230 8.38 13.73 -14.19
CA PRO A 230 7.89 13.09 -15.42
C PRO A 230 6.36 13.21 -15.49
N ASP A 231 5.77 13.13 -16.69
CA ASP A 231 4.32 12.99 -16.78
C ASP A 231 3.88 11.52 -16.62
N LEU A 232 2.57 11.27 -16.44
CA LEU A 232 2.05 9.92 -16.25
C LEU A 232 2.34 8.99 -17.44
N HIS A 233 2.40 9.53 -18.66
CA HIS A 233 2.67 8.74 -19.85
C HIS A 233 4.14 8.32 -19.90
N GLU A 234 5.06 9.24 -19.63
CA GLU A 234 6.48 8.97 -19.47
C GLU A 234 6.72 7.93 -18.36
N LEU A 235 6.08 8.09 -17.20
CA LEU A 235 6.18 7.15 -16.08
C LEU A 235 5.73 5.75 -16.48
N LEU A 236 4.55 5.62 -17.08
CA LEU A 236 4.00 4.33 -17.48
C LEU A 236 4.88 3.64 -18.52
N LEU A 237 5.33 4.38 -19.54
CA LEU A 237 6.20 3.83 -20.58
C LEU A 237 7.57 3.44 -20.05
N THR A 238 8.18 4.27 -19.21
CA THR A 238 9.53 4.04 -18.68
C THR A 238 9.54 2.80 -17.79
N THR A 239 8.61 2.74 -16.84
CA THR A 239 8.48 1.60 -15.92
C THR A 239 8.05 0.33 -16.64
N GLY A 240 7.04 0.41 -17.51
CA GLY A 240 6.56 -0.74 -18.29
C GLY A 240 7.63 -1.33 -19.20
N ASN A 241 8.38 -0.48 -19.92
CA ASN A 241 9.49 -0.95 -20.75
C ASN A 241 10.60 -1.58 -19.92
N ALA A 242 10.95 -1.00 -18.76
CA ALA A 242 11.96 -1.58 -17.89
C ALA A 242 11.58 -3.00 -17.44
N VAL A 243 10.35 -3.19 -16.94
CA VAL A 243 9.86 -4.50 -16.49
C VAL A 243 9.82 -5.53 -17.62
N ILE A 244 9.44 -5.13 -18.84
CA ILE A 244 9.31 -6.06 -19.97
C ILE A 244 10.69 -6.43 -20.56
N GLN A 245 11.63 -5.49 -20.57
CA GLN A 245 12.87 -5.61 -21.36
C GLN A 245 14.12 -5.91 -20.52
N ARG A 246 14.08 -5.72 -19.21
CA ARG A 246 15.24 -5.92 -18.32
C ARG A 246 15.01 -7.14 -17.44
N ASP A 247 15.74 -8.20 -17.76
CA ASP A 247 15.83 -9.42 -16.95
C ASP A 247 17.22 -9.56 -16.32
N ALA A 248 17.44 -10.63 -15.55
CA ALA A 248 18.74 -10.94 -14.95
C ALA A 248 19.89 -10.94 -15.98
N THR A 249 19.65 -11.34 -17.23
CA THR A 249 20.68 -11.35 -18.30
C THR A 249 21.00 -9.93 -18.79
N TRP A 250 20.00 -9.05 -18.83
CA TRP A 250 20.22 -7.63 -19.10
C TRP A 250 21.05 -7.00 -18.00
N TYR A 251 20.70 -7.22 -16.72
CA TYR A 251 21.44 -6.66 -15.58
C TYR A 251 22.87 -7.21 -15.48
N ALA A 252 23.08 -8.51 -15.70
CA ALA A 252 24.42 -9.12 -15.74
C ALA A 252 25.35 -8.44 -16.75
N ARG A 253 24.81 -7.91 -17.85
CA ARG A 253 25.58 -7.22 -18.90
C ARG A 253 25.76 -5.73 -18.64
N ASN A 254 24.71 -5.05 -18.18
CA ASN A 254 24.66 -3.59 -18.13
C ASN A 254 24.93 -3.01 -16.73
N GLN A 255 24.58 -3.75 -15.67
CA GLN A 255 24.81 -3.36 -14.27
C GLN A 255 25.17 -4.61 -13.44
N PRO A 256 26.38 -5.18 -13.60
CA PRO A 256 26.74 -6.46 -13.01
C PRO A 256 26.56 -6.55 -11.48
N ASN A 257 26.68 -5.42 -10.78
CA ASN A 257 26.49 -5.36 -9.33
C ASN A 257 25.03 -5.55 -8.89
N ALA A 258 24.07 -5.27 -9.77
CA ALA A 258 22.64 -5.46 -9.52
C ALA A 258 22.14 -6.84 -9.99
N ALA A 259 22.89 -7.54 -10.85
CA ALA A 259 22.46 -8.77 -11.50
C ALA A 259 21.99 -9.88 -10.55
N ASN A 260 22.65 -10.03 -9.40
CA ASN A 260 22.31 -11.04 -8.41
C ASN A 260 20.95 -10.77 -7.73
N TRP A 261 20.43 -9.55 -7.80
CA TRP A 261 19.15 -9.12 -7.20
C TRP A 261 17.94 -9.33 -8.12
N GLU A 262 18.20 -9.59 -9.40
CA GLU A 262 17.20 -9.56 -10.48
C GLU A 262 16.78 -10.97 -10.91
N HIS A 263 17.14 -11.98 -10.12
CA HIS A 263 16.61 -13.33 -10.28
C HIS A 263 15.21 -13.43 -9.66
N ASP A 264 14.30 -14.13 -10.33
CA ASP A 264 12.89 -14.29 -9.94
C ASP A 264 12.69 -14.62 -8.45
N HIS A 265 13.47 -15.57 -7.91
CA HIS A 265 13.37 -15.97 -6.50
C HIS A 265 13.80 -14.85 -5.53
N VAL A 266 14.76 -14.01 -5.92
CA VAL A 266 15.17 -12.85 -5.11
C VAL A 266 14.10 -11.78 -5.15
N ILE A 267 13.52 -11.52 -6.33
CA ILE A 267 12.40 -10.58 -6.49
C ILE A 267 11.21 -11.03 -5.64
N GLN A 268 10.85 -12.32 -5.69
CA GLN A 268 9.78 -12.89 -4.87
C GLN A 268 10.03 -12.71 -3.37
N ASN A 269 11.27 -12.96 -2.91
CA ASN A 269 11.63 -12.74 -1.50
C ASN A 269 11.51 -11.27 -1.10
N ILE A 270 11.99 -10.34 -1.93
CA ILE A 270 11.87 -8.90 -1.68
C ILE A 270 10.39 -8.50 -1.60
N VAL A 271 9.55 -8.98 -2.51
CA VAL A 271 8.11 -8.71 -2.52
C VAL A 271 7.45 -9.25 -1.24
N GLN A 272 7.74 -10.48 -0.83
CA GLN A 272 7.20 -11.08 0.38
C GLN A 272 7.66 -10.37 1.66
N GLU A 273 8.91 -9.92 1.74
CA GLU A 273 9.41 -9.13 2.88
C GLU A 273 8.67 -7.79 3.07
N ARG A 274 8.03 -7.27 2.02
CA ARG A 274 7.47 -5.92 1.98
C ARG A 274 5.96 -5.88 2.05
N ILE A 275 5.29 -6.99 1.75
CA ILE A 275 3.84 -7.09 1.75
C ILE A 275 3.40 -7.78 3.03
N LEU A 276 2.62 -7.06 3.85
CA LEU A 276 1.95 -7.65 5.00
C LEU A 276 0.89 -8.64 4.49
N ASP A 277 1.13 -9.93 4.73
CA ASP A 277 0.20 -10.98 4.33
C ASP A 277 -1.03 -10.95 5.25
N ALA A 278 -2.19 -10.72 4.66
CA ALA A 278 -3.46 -10.78 5.36
C ALA A 278 -3.83 -12.22 5.77
N GLU A 279 -3.09 -13.25 5.37
CA GLU A 279 -3.30 -14.64 5.79
C GLU A 279 -2.32 -15.07 6.89
N GLY A 280 -1.19 -14.40 7.05
CA GLY A 280 -0.08 -14.79 7.95
C GLY A 280 -0.16 -14.34 9.41
N LEU A 281 -1.25 -13.69 9.83
CA LEU A 281 -1.51 -13.46 11.26
C LEU A 281 -2.28 -14.68 11.80
N GLU A 282 -1.57 -15.80 12.01
CA GLU A 282 -2.00 -16.76 13.02
C GLU A 282 -1.80 -16.05 14.37
N ASP A 283 -2.87 -15.97 15.15
CA ASP A 283 -2.80 -15.53 16.54
C ASP A 283 -1.80 -16.45 17.25
N SER A 284 -0.57 -15.97 17.44
CA SER A 284 0.30 -16.55 18.45
C SER A 284 -0.36 -16.21 19.79
N GLU A 285 -1.28 -17.07 20.22
CA GLU A 285 -1.70 -17.08 21.62
C GLU A 285 -0.41 -17.11 22.44
N PRO A 286 -0.22 -16.19 23.40
CA PRO A 286 0.91 -16.31 24.31
C PRO A 286 0.79 -17.68 24.97
N GLU A 287 1.81 -18.52 24.81
CA GLU A 287 1.93 -19.73 25.61
C GLU A 287 1.97 -19.26 27.07
N ASP A 288 0.84 -19.37 27.76
CA ASP A 288 0.76 -19.20 29.20
C ASP A 288 1.63 -20.30 29.83
N GLU A 289 2.91 -19.97 30.03
CA GLU A 289 3.83 -20.72 30.87
C GLU A 289 3.38 -20.54 32.33
N TYR A 290 2.26 -21.16 32.70
CA TYR A 290 1.93 -21.40 34.11
C TYR A 290 2.89 -22.47 34.61
N THR A 291 4.03 -22.04 35.16
CA THR A 291 4.82 -22.88 36.05
C THR A 291 3.96 -23.21 37.27
N GLU A 292 3.47 -24.45 37.34
CA GLU A 292 2.97 -25.08 38.57
C GLU A 292 4.12 -25.17 39.59
N SER A 293 4.41 -24.09 40.30
CA SER A 293 5.33 -24.13 41.43
C SER A 293 5.09 -22.98 42.40
N GLU A 294 3.86 -22.80 42.90
CA GLU A 294 3.61 -21.92 44.05
C GLU A 294 2.27 -22.19 44.79
N LEU A 295 1.87 -23.46 44.89
CA LEU A 295 0.81 -23.89 45.82
C LEU A 295 1.27 -25.09 46.66
N GLU A 296 2.44 -24.97 47.29
CA GLU A 296 2.78 -25.75 48.48
C GLU A 296 3.22 -24.76 49.58
N GLY A 297 2.32 -24.49 50.53
CA GLY A 297 2.54 -23.50 51.57
C GLY A 297 1.48 -23.56 52.66
N GLU A 298 1.56 -24.61 53.46
CA GLU A 298 1.17 -24.66 54.88
C GLU A 298 -0.33 -24.52 55.27
N TYR A 299 -1.03 -25.66 55.24
CA TYR A 299 -2.04 -25.96 56.26
C TYR A 299 -1.31 -26.42 57.54
N ASN A 300 -1.07 -25.51 58.48
CA ASN A 300 -0.73 -25.87 59.84
C ASN A 300 -2.02 -26.15 60.63
N ASP A 301 -2.27 -27.44 60.82
CA ASP A 301 -3.17 -28.00 61.83
C ASP A 301 -2.41 -28.14 63.18
N SER A 302 -3.16 -28.23 64.28
CA SER A 302 -2.77 -28.15 65.70
C SER A 302 -2.71 -26.73 66.28
N THR A 303 -3.44 -26.39 67.35
CA THR A 303 -3.69 -27.19 68.56
C THR A 303 -5.10 -27.05 69.13
N ASP A 304 -5.56 -28.19 69.63
CA ASP A 304 -6.62 -28.39 70.62
C ASP A 304 -6.52 -27.53 71.89
N SER A 305 -7.70 -27.40 72.52
CA SER A 305 -8.03 -27.27 73.95
C SER A 305 -7.58 -26.01 74.72
N ASP A 306 -8.32 -25.48 75.70
CA ASP A 306 -9.66 -25.67 76.25
C ASP A 306 -9.93 -24.39 77.10
N TYR A 307 -11.11 -24.29 77.71
CA TYR A 307 -11.39 -23.58 78.99
C TYR A 307 -10.28 -22.74 79.67
#